data_AF-A0A171AZ41-F1
#
_entry.id   AF-A0A171AZ41-F1
#
_cell.length_a   1.000
_cell.length_b   1.000
_cell.length_c   1.000
_cell.angle_alpha   90.00
_cell.angle_beta   90.00
_cell.angle_gamma   90.00
#
_symmetry.space_group_name_H-M   'P 1'
#
loop_
_entity.id
_entity.type
_entity.pdbx_description
1 polymer ?
#
loop_
_entity_poly.entity_id
_entity_poly.type
_entity_poly.pdbx_seq_one_letter_code
_entity_poly.pdbx_strand_id
1 'polypeptide(L)'
;WIEGKSRILYEIYEYEELLDSSNMSFDNWRQIAIDIYRNYNSYDGFVVLHGTDTMAYTASALSFMLENLGKTVIVTGSQIPIFQVISDGRDNFISSLILAGHYNIPEVAVFFNHKLFRGNRVTKTSADNFSAFDSHNMIPLATVGVAIEVNEGIILRPDAIAKFQVSTTLN
;
A
#
# COMPACT_ATOMS: atom_id res chain seq x y z
N TRP A 1 -8.00 -22.10 -0.87
CA TRP A 1 -6.56 -22.40 -0.75
C TRP A 1 -5.92 -22.05 -2.08
N ILE A 2 -4.97 -21.11 -2.11
CA ILE A 2 -4.35 -20.69 -3.37
C ILE A 2 -3.30 -21.75 -3.72
N GLU A 3 -3.69 -22.70 -4.57
CA GLU A 3 -2.82 -23.78 -5.03
C GLU A 3 -1.65 -23.20 -5.85
N GLY A 4 -0.42 -23.62 -5.55
CA GLY A 4 0.78 -23.21 -6.31
C GLY A 4 1.44 -21.88 -5.93
N LYS A 5 0.95 -21.16 -4.90
CA LYS A 5 1.63 -19.94 -4.41
C LYS A 5 2.56 -20.25 -3.23
N SER A 6 3.73 -19.59 -3.21
CA SER A 6 4.79 -19.74 -2.21
C SER A 6 4.31 -19.36 -0.80
N ARG A 7 5.07 -19.72 0.24
CA ARG A 7 4.75 -19.25 1.60
C ARG A 7 5.16 -17.78 1.74
N ILE A 8 4.28 -16.94 2.29
CA ILE A 8 4.63 -15.56 2.66
C ILE A 8 5.34 -15.58 4.00
N LEU A 9 6.55 -15.04 4.04
CA LEU A 9 7.28 -14.66 5.25
C LEU A 9 7.35 -13.13 5.28
N TYR A 10 7.17 -12.55 6.45
CA TYR A 10 7.23 -11.10 6.62
C TYR A 10 8.04 -10.77 7.88
N GLU A 11 8.67 -9.61 7.86
CA GLU A 11 9.36 -9.00 8.99
C GLU A 11 8.62 -7.71 9.35
N ILE A 12 8.52 -7.39 10.64
CA ILE A 12 7.92 -6.14 11.11
C ILE A 12 9.07 -5.18 11.41
N TYR A 13 9.12 -4.06 10.68
CA TYR A 13 9.98 -2.93 10.99
C TYR A 13 9.14 -1.84 11.64
N GLU A 14 9.25 -1.70 12.96
CA GLU A 14 8.49 -0.72 13.75
C GLU A 14 9.33 0.54 13.98
N TYR A 15 8.73 1.71 13.77
CA TYR A 15 9.37 2.99 14.07
C TYR A 15 9.35 3.26 15.58
N GLU A 16 10.40 3.91 16.10
CA GLU A 16 10.52 4.21 17.54
C GLU A 16 9.38 5.08 18.06
N GLU A 17 8.95 6.06 17.27
CA GLU A 17 7.78 6.89 17.54
C GLU A 17 6.67 6.60 16.51
N LEU A 18 5.53 6.11 16.99
CA LEU A 18 4.34 5.90 16.19
C LEU A 18 3.56 7.21 16.08
N LEU A 19 3.21 7.58 14.86
CA LEU A 19 2.55 8.85 14.57
C LEU A 19 1.08 8.66 14.24
N ASP A 20 0.26 9.60 14.72
CA ASP A 20 -1.04 9.85 14.11
C ASP A 20 -0.81 10.42 12.71
N SER A 21 -1.51 9.87 11.72
CA SER A 21 -1.37 10.29 10.32
C SER A 21 -1.64 11.78 10.10
N SER A 22 -2.48 12.42 10.93
CA SER A 22 -2.75 13.86 10.89
C SER A 22 -1.50 14.72 11.20
N ASN A 23 -0.51 14.15 11.89
CA ASN A 23 0.76 14.81 12.22
C ASN A 23 1.89 14.46 11.23
N MET A 24 1.61 13.68 10.18
CA MET A 24 2.64 13.32 9.21
C MET A 24 2.96 14.47 8.28
N SER A 25 4.25 14.58 8.00
CA SER A 25 4.86 15.60 7.15
C SER A 25 5.65 14.95 6.02
N PHE A 26 6.22 15.80 5.16
CA PHE A 26 7.11 15.39 4.09
C PHE A 26 8.28 14.53 4.58
N ASP A 27 8.87 14.85 5.74
CA ASP A 27 10.00 14.09 6.28
C ASP A 27 9.61 12.66 6.64
N ASN A 28 8.38 12.43 7.08
CA ASN A 28 7.87 11.09 7.38
C ASN A 28 7.67 10.28 6.09
N TRP A 29 7.14 10.89 5.03
CA TRP A 29 7.03 10.22 3.72
C TRP A 29 8.41 9.88 3.15
N ARG A 30 9.36 10.81 3.27
CA ARG A 30 10.75 10.61 2.88
C ARG A 30 11.39 9.46 3.67
N GLN A 31 11.15 9.37 4.97
CA GLN A 31 11.64 8.26 5.80
C GLN A 31 11.13 6.92 5.28
N ILE A 32 9.81 6.79 5.03
CA ILE A 32 9.21 5.57 4.48
C ILE A 32 9.86 5.21 3.13
N ALA A 33 10.01 6.18 2.23
CA ALA A 33 10.61 5.93 0.92
C ALA A 33 12.07 5.47 1.02
N ILE A 34 12.88 6.08 1.90
CA ILE A 34 14.27 5.69 2.16
C ILE A 34 14.35 4.28 2.76
N ASP A 35 13.45 3.93 3.67
CA ASP A 35 13.45 2.60 4.30
C ASP A 35 13.08 1.51 3.28
N ILE A 36 12.10 1.76 2.42
CA ILE A 36 11.80 0.89 1.27
C ILE A 36 13.03 0.76 0.38
N TYR A 37 13.73 1.86 0.09
CA TYR A 37 14.94 1.84 -0.73
C TYR A 37 16.08 1.00 -0.16
N ARG A 38 16.37 1.18 1.14
CA ARG A 38 17.42 0.43 1.83
C ARG A 38 17.14 -1.07 1.83
N ASN A 39 15.87 -1.44 1.91
CA ASN A 39 15.42 -2.83 1.98
C ASN A 39 14.99 -3.41 0.63
N TYR A 40 15.09 -2.64 -0.46
CA TYR A 40 14.46 -2.97 -1.73
C TYR A 40 14.94 -4.30 -2.31
N ASN A 41 16.20 -4.67 -2.14
CA ASN A 41 16.74 -5.93 -2.67
C ASN A 41 16.47 -7.14 -1.77
N SER A 42 16.10 -6.93 -0.51
CA SER A 42 15.93 -7.99 0.48
C SER A 42 14.50 -8.55 0.54
N TYR A 43 13.51 -7.83 0.00
CA TYR A 43 12.09 -8.17 0.09
C TYR A 43 11.39 -8.09 -1.26
N ASP A 44 10.38 -8.92 -1.49
CA ASP A 44 9.63 -8.99 -2.76
C ASP A 44 8.51 -7.94 -2.88
N GLY A 45 8.06 -7.39 -1.76
CA GLY A 45 7.02 -6.37 -1.69
C GLY A 45 6.99 -5.72 -0.30
N PHE A 46 6.22 -4.64 -0.17
CA PHE A 46 6.17 -3.81 1.04
C PHE A 46 4.73 -3.55 1.45
N VAL A 47 4.47 -3.61 2.76
CA VAL A 47 3.21 -3.16 3.36
C VAL A 47 3.55 -2.06 4.37
N VAL A 48 2.93 -0.90 4.21
CA VAL A 48 3.08 0.27 5.08
C VAL A 48 1.80 0.42 5.89
N LEU A 49 1.88 0.15 7.20
CA LEU A 49 0.79 0.42 8.13
C LEU A 49 0.70 1.92 8.40
N HIS A 50 -0.47 2.50 8.23
CA HIS A 50 -0.66 3.94 8.23
C HIS A 50 -2.04 4.33 8.78
N GLY A 51 -2.14 5.47 9.48
CA GLY A 51 -3.43 6.03 9.90
C GLY A 51 -4.27 6.50 8.71
N THR A 52 -5.59 6.52 8.82
CA THR A 52 -6.46 6.74 7.65
C THR A 52 -6.55 8.20 7.21
N ASP A 53 -6.33 9.18 8.09
CA ASP A 53 -6.60 10.60 7.81
C ASP A 53 -5.78 11.16 6.66
N THR A 54 -4.50 10.81 6.59
CA THR A 54 -3.61 11.29 5.51
C THR A 54 -3.08 10.18 4.60
N MET A 55 -3.62 8.96 4.70
CA MET A 55 -3.17 7.80 3.92
C MET A 55 -3.14 8.07 2.41
N ALA A 56 -4.16 8.75 1.88
CA ALA A 56 -4.23 9.09 0.46
C ALA A 56 -3.11 10.07 0.03
N TYR A 57 -2.75 11.01 0.90
CA TYR A 57 -1.64 11.94 0.66
C TYR A 57 -0.31 11.21 0.69
N THR A 58 -0.07 10.36 1.69
CA THR A 58 1.14 9.54 1.79
C THR A 58 1.28 8.60 0.59
N ALA A 59 0.22 7.89 0.21
CA ALA A 59 0.25 6.99 -0.94
C ALA A 59 0.53 7.76 -2.25
N SER A 60 -0.03 8.97 -2.40
CA SER A 60 0.26 9.85 -3.53
C SER A 60 1.73 10.29 -3.53
N ALA A 61 2.25 10.80 -2.41
CA ALA A 61 3.64 11.24 -2.28
C ALA A 61 4.63 10.10 -2.60
N LEU A 62 4.42 8.92 -2.00
CA LEU A 62 5.23 7.73 -2.28
C LEU A 62 5.18 7.32 -3.74
N SER A 63 4.03 7.46 -4.43
CA SER A 63 3.92 7.12 -5.85
C SER A 63 4.82 7.97 -6.75
N PHE A 64 5.14 9.20 -6.34
CA PHE A 64 6.08 10.08 -7.03
C PHE A 64 7.51 9.90 -6.53
N MET A 65 7.71 9.64 -5.24
CA MET A 65 9.05 9.43 -4.66
C MET A 65 9.69 8.12 -5.14
N LEU A 66 8.90 7.06 -5.34
CA LEU A 66 9.37 5.71 -5.69
C LEU A 66 9.45 5.53 -7.21
N GLU A 67 10.47 6.12 -7.83
CA GLU A 67 10.67 6.10 -9.28
C GLU A 67 11.14 4.73 -9.79
N ASN A 68 10.61 4.31 -10.95
CA ASN A 68 10.90 3.01 -11.56
C ASN A 68 10.61 1.85 -10.59
N LEU A 69 9.54 1.98 -9.80
CA LEU A 69 9.08 0.94 -8.90
C LEU A 69 8.76 -0.33 -9.70
N GLY A 70 9.30 -1.44 -9.23
CA GLY A 70 9.16 -2.78 -9.82
C GLY A 70 8.57 -3.80 -8.84
N LYS A 71 8.17 -3.36 -7.65
CA LYS A 71 7.64 -4.19 -6.55
C LYS A 71 6.37 -3.58 -6.01
N THR A 72 5.51 -4.42 -5.45
CA THR A 72 4.22 -3.99 -4.91
C THR A 72 4.42 -3.28 -3.57
N VAL A 73 3.94 -2.04 -3.45
CA VAL A 73 3.96 -1.26 -2.19
C VAL A 73 2.52 -0.94 -1.79
N ILE A 74 2.03 -1.52 -0.71
CA ILE A 74 0.65 -1.33 -0.26
C ILE A 74 0.63 -0.52 1.03
N VAL A 75 -0.02 0.64 1.00
CA VAL A 75 -0.37 1.41 2.19
C VAL A 75 -1.73 0.92 2.68
N THR A 76 -1.84 0.56 3.96
CA THR A 76 -3.08 0.09 4.55
C THR A 76 -3.21 0.52 6.01
N GLY A 77 -4.38 0.32 6.60
CA GLY A 77 -4.67 0.70 7.97
C GLY A 77 -6.00 0.11 8.41
N SER A 78 -6.63 0.76 9.39
CA SER A 78 -7.92 0.32 9.93
C SER A 78 -8.69 1.48 10.52
N GLN A 79 -10.02 1.42 10.46
CA GLN A 79 -10.87 2.33 11.23
C GLN A 79 -10.94 1.89 12.70
N ILE A 80 -10.87 0.59 12.96
CA ILE A 80 -10.89 0.03 14.30
C ILE A 80 -9.54 -0.67 14.58
N PRO A 81 -8.86 -0.38 15.71
CA PRO A 81 -7.57 -1.00 16.04
C PRO A 81 -7.57 -2.53 15.95
N ILE A 82 -6.51 -3.12 15.39
CA ILE A 82 -6.40 -4.55 15.02
C ILE A 82 -6.67 -5.55 16.17
N PHE A 83 -6.46 -5.12 17.41
CA PHE A 83 -6.66 -5.94 18.61
C PHE A 83 -8.13 -6.01 19.04
N GLN A 84 -9.02 -5.17 18.51
CA GLN A 84 -10.44 -5.23 18.80
C GLN A 84 -11.13 -6.36 18.02
N VAL A 85 -12.24 -6.86 18.58
CA VAL A 85 -12.95 -8.05 18.08
C VAL A 85 -13.52 -7.85 16.68
N ILE A 86 -14.08 -6.67 16.41
CA ILE A 86 -14.78 -6.33 15.15
C ILE A 86 -13.91 -5.48 14.21
N SER A 87 -12.59 -5.59 14.34
CA SER A 87 -11.64 -4.76 13.58
C SER A 87 -11.54 -5.16 12.11
N ASP A 88 -11.57 -4.15 11.24
CA ASP A 88 -11.22 -4.24 9.82
C ASP A 88 -9.70 -4.40 9.58
N GLY A 89 -8.88 -4.09 10.59
CA GLY A 89 -7.42 -4.11 10.49
C GLY A 89 -6.81 -5.48 10.24
N ARG A 90 -7.43 -6.56 10.73
CA ARG A 90 -6.92 -7.93 10.51
C ARG A 90 -7.02 -8.31 9.04
N ASP A 91 -8.19 -8.05 8.45
CA ASP A 91 -8.47 -8.38 7.06
C ASP A 91 -7.67 -7.49 6.10
N ASN A 92 -7.59 -6.19 6.42
CA ASN A 92 -6.77 -5.23 5.67
C ASN A 92 -5.28 -5.63 5.68
N PHE A 93 -4.73 -5.97 6.84
CA PHE A 93 -3.33 -6.36 6.98
C PHE A 93 -3.01 -7.67 6.26
N ILE A 94 -3.78 -8.73 6.51
CA ILE A 94 -3.54 -10.06 5.91
C ILE A 94 -3.68 -9.99 4.39
N SER A 95 -4.72 -9.33 3.89
CA SER A 95 -4.94 -9.19 2.44
C SER A 95 -3.83 -8.37 1.77
N SER A 96 -3.32 -7.34 2.45
CA SER A 96 -2.18 -6.56 1.95
C SER A 96 -0.91 -7.41 1.84
N LEU A 97 -0.62 -8.26 2.85
CA LEU A 97 0.50 -9.21 2.77
C LEU A 97 0.32 -10.21 1.63
N ILE A 98 -0.89 -10.75 1.45
CA ILE A 98 -1.20 -11.66 0.34
C ILE A 98 -0.99 -10.96 -1.00
N LEU A 99 -1.50 -9.75 -1.17
CA LEU A 99 -1.36 -9.00 -2.41
C LEU A 99 0.10 -8.68 -2.71
N ALA A 100 0.84 -8.13 -1.74
CA ALA A 100 2.24 -7.74 -1.90
C ALA A 100 3.17 -8.95 -2.15
N GLY A 101 2.90 -10.10 -1.52
CA GLY A 101 3.75 -11.30 -1.65
C GLY A 101 3.45 -12.20 -2.84
N HIS A 102 2.29 -12.02 -3.49
CA HIS A 102 1.83 -12.96 -4.52
C HIS A 102 1.41 -12.37 -5.85
N TYR A 103 1.34 -11.05 -5.96
CA TYR A 103 0.93 -10.36 -7.18
C TYR A 103 1.96 -9.30 -7.53
N ASN A 104 2.34 -9.27 -8.80
CA ASN A 104 3.28 -8.30 -9.33
C ASN A 104 2.50 -7.07 -9.83
N ILE A 105 2.21 -6.17 -8.89
CA ILE A 105 1.52 -4.89 -9.11
C ILE A 105 2.53 -3.79 -8.73
N PRO A 106 3.45 -3.40 -9.64
CA PRO A 106 4.61 -2.56 -9.31
C PRO A 106 4.22 -1.08 -9.16
N GLU A 107 3.33 -0.82 -8.23
CA GLU A 107 2.74 0.48 -7.94
C GLU A 107 2.63 0.68 -6.43
N VAL A 108 2.56 1.95 -6.04
CA VAL A 108 2.06 2.32 -4.71
C VAL A 108 0.54 2.25 -4.75
N ALA A 109 -0.02 1.39 -3.91
CA ALA A 109 -1.44 1.12 -3.84
C ALA A 109 -1.97 1.34 -2.42
N VAL A 110 -3.27 1.59 -2.31
CA VAL A 110 -4.00 1.60 -1.03
C VAL A 110 -4.91 0.38 -1.00
N PHE A 111 -4.78 -0.46 0.02
CA PHE A 111 -5.71 -1.56 0.24
C PHE A 111 -6.65 -1.24 1.40
N PHE A 112 -7.95 -1.24 1.13
CA PHE A 112 -8.97 -1.03 2.15
C PHE A 112 -10.29 -1.67 1.73
N ASN A 113 -10.98 -2.31 2.68
CA ASN A 113 -12.32 -2.86 2.46
C ASN A 113 -12.42 -3.71 1.17
N HIS A 114 -11.56 -4.72 1.08
CA HIS A 114 -11.53 -5.69 -0.03
C HIS A 114 -11.17 -5.12 -1.40
N LYS A 115 -10.73 -3.87 -1.51
CA LYS A 115 -10.33 -3.24 -2.76
C LYS A 115 -8.89 -2.74 -2.68
N LEU A 116 -8.12 -3.02 -3.73
CA LEU A 116 -6.80 -2.45 -3.96
C LEU A 116 -6.93 -1.31 -4.97
N PHE A 117 -6.60 -0.09 -4.57
CA PHE A 117 -6.68 1.10 -5.41
C PHE A 117 -5.28 1.60 -5.75
N ARG A 118 -5.13 2.28 -6.90
CA ARG A 118 -3.91 3.02 -7.22
C ARG A 118 -3.75 4.19 -6.24
N GLY A 119 -2.61 4.28 -5.56
CA GLY A 119 -2.40 5.18 -4.43
C GLY A 119 -2.66 6.66 -4.75
N ASN A 120 -2.20 7.13 -5.91
CA ASN A 120 -2.41 8.50 -6.38
C ASN A 120 -3.78 8.78 -7.03
N ARG A 121 -4.74 7.86 -6.90
CA ARG A 121 -6.12 8.02 -7.38
C ARG A 121 -7.16 7.89 -6.26
N VAL A 122 -6.71 7.76 -5.01
CA VAL A 122 -7.58 7.51 -3.86
C VAL A 122 -7.89 8.80 -3.11
N THR A 123 -9.07 8.86 -2.51
CA THR A 123 -9.45 9.89 -1.54
C THR A 123 -10.21 9.24 -0.38
N LYS A 124 -10.04 9.76 0.83
CA LYS A 124 -10.86 9.36 1.99
C LYS A 124 -12.26 9.94 1.82
N THR A 125 -13.26 9.09 1.69
CA THR A 125 -14.66 9.46 1.45
C THR A 125 -15.53 9.32 2.70
N SER A 126 -15.06 8.61 3.73
CA SER A 126 -15.80 8.45 4.99
C SER A 126 -14.86 8.39 6.19
N ALA A 127 -15.30 8.99 7.29
CA ALA A 127 -14.62 8.90 8.59
C ALA A 127 -15.09 7.70 9.43
N ASP A 128 -16.32 7.22 9.22
CA ASP A 128 -16.98 6.25 10.11
C ASP A 128 -17.24 4.88 9.45
N ASN A 129 -17.28 4.82 8.12
CA ASN A 129 -17.54 3.56 7.42
C ASN A 129 -16.24 2.78 7.18
N PHE A 130 -16.34 1.44 7.15
CA PHE A 130 -15.24 0.59 6.70
C PHE A 130 -14.89 0.81 5.23
N SER A 131 -15.84 1.22 4.39
CA SER A 131 -15.54 1.72 3.05
C SER A 131 -15.05 3.17 3.10
N ALA A 132 -13.93 3.40 3.80
CA ALA A 132 -13.40 4.73 4.10
C ALA A 132 -12.76 5.43 2.88
N PHE A 133 -12.38 4.67 1.85
CA PHE A 133 -11.65 5.16 0.68
C PHE A 133 -12.36 4.79 -0.62
N ASP A 134 -12.22 5.66 -1.62
CA ASP A 134 -12.68 5.38 -2.98
C ASP A 134 -11.78 6.03 -4.05
N SER A 135 -11.94 5.58 -5.30
CA SER A 135 -11.29 6.15 -6.47
C SER A 135 -12.33 6.52 -7.54
N HIS A 136 -12.78 7.77 -7.50
CA HIS A 136 -13.90 8.22 -8.33
C HIS A 136 -13.66 8.14 -9.85
N ASN A 137 -12.40 8.27 -10.28
CA ASN A 137 -12.03 8.39 -11.69
C ASN A 137 -11.24 7.16 -12.20
N MET A 138 -11.14 6.09 -11.42
CA MET A 138 -10.41 4.89 -11.80
C MET A 138 -10.98 3.66 -11.07
N ILE A 139 -11.12 2.54 -11.79
CA ILE A 139 -11.51 1.28 -11.15
C ILE A 139 -10.39 0.76 -10.24
N PRO A 140 -10.69 -0.06 -9.21
CA PRO A 140 -9.68 -0.71 -8.39
C PRO A 140 -8.68 -1.52 -9.22
N LEU A 141 -7.41 -1.55 -8.82
CA LEU A 141 -6.38 -2.43 -9.39
C LEU A 141 -6.71 -3.91 -9.12
N ALA A 142 -7.28 -4.21 -7.96
CA ALA A 142 -7.75 -5.55 -7.63
C ALA A 142 -8.94 -5.53 -6.64
N THR A 143 -9.72 -6.60 -6.64
CA THR A 143 -10.79 -6.85 -5.65
C THR A 143 -10.55 -8.21 -4.99
N VAL A 144 -10.69 -8.27 -3.66
CA VAL A 144 -10.49 -9.48 -2.86
C VAL A 144 -11.85 -10.00 -2.39
N GLY A 145 -12.35 -11.06 -3.02
CA GLY A 145 -13.56 -11.77 -2.61
C GLY A 145 -13.27 -13.25 -2.36
N VAL A 146 -14.17 -14.12 -2.83
CA VAL A 146 -13.93 -15.59 -2.85
C VAL A 146 -12.65 -15.91 -3.64
N ALA A 147 -12.40 -15.15 -4.69
CA ALA A 147 -11.15 -15.11 -5.43
C ALA A 147 -10.59 -13.68 -5.43
N ILE A 148 -9.31 -13.54 -5.72
CA ILE A 148 -8.67 -12.25 -5.94
C ILE A 148 -8.70 -11.98 -7.44
N GLU A 149 -9.36 -10.90 -7.84
CA GLU A 149 -9.51 -10.47 -9.21
C GLU A 149 -8.61 -9.25 -9.44
N VAL A 150 -7.64 -9.37 -10.35
CA VAL A 150 -6.69 -8.30 -10.68
C VAL A 150 -7.01 -7.74 -12.05
N ASN A 151 -7.13 -6.42 -12.16
CA ASN A 151 -7.37 -5.71 -13.41
C ASN A 151 -6.04 -5.48 -14.15
N GLU A 152 -5.49 -6.54 -14.74
CA GLU A 152 -4.17 -6.53 -15.41
C GLU A 152 -4.01 -5.44 -16.48
N GLY A 153 -5.09 -5.10 -17.19
CA GLY A 153 -5.07 -4.12 -18.28
C GLY A 153 -4.83 -2.67 -17.85
N ILE A 154 -4.91 -2.35 -16.55
CA ILE A 154 -4.69 -1.00 -16.02
C ILE A 154 -3.43 -0.87 -15.18
N ILE A 155 -2.73 -1.98 -14.89
CA ILE A 155 -1.50 -1.98 -14.10
C ILE A 155 -0.39 -1.32 -14.91
N LEU A 156 0.28 -0.33 -14.30
CA LEU A 156 1.47 0.27 -14.88
C LEU A 156 2.63 -0.71 -14.71
N ARG A 157 3.29 -1.05 -15.81
CA ARG A 157 4.49 -1.88 -15.81
C ARG A 157 5.66 -1.03 -16.31
N PRO A 158 6.85 -1.12 -15.70
CA PRO A 158 8.02 -0.45 -16.23
C PRO A 158 8.26 -0.84 -17.69
N ASP A 159 8.33 0.15 -18.58
CA ASP A 159 8.56 0.00 -20.02
C ASP A 159 10.04 0.20 -20.40
N ALA A 160 10.83 0.77 -19.50
CA ALA A 160 12.27 0.98 -19.64
C ALA A 160 13.07 0.14 -18.63
N ILE A 161 14.28 -0.25 -19.03
CA ILE A 161 15.27 -0.83 -18.13
C ILE A 161 15.89 0.31 -17.31
N ALA A 162 15.18 0.72 -16.26
CA ALA A 162 15.63 1.73 -15.32
C ALA A 162 15.78 1.11 -13.93
N LYS A 163 16.81 1.54 -13.20
CA LYS A 163 17.00 1.12 -11.81
C LYS A 163 15.98 1.85 -10.93
N PHE A 164 15.39 1.13 -9.98
CA PHE A 164 14.59 1.72 -8.91
C PHE A 164 15.39 2.80 -8.17
N GLN A 165 14.77 3.96 -7.97
CA GLN A 165 15.37 5.12 -7.31
C GLN A 165 14.35 5.80 -6.40
N VAL A 166 14.85 6.59 -5.45
CA VAL A 166 14.01 7.42 -4.58
C VAL A 166 14.33 8.88 -4.78
N SER A 167 13.32 9.64 -5.20
CA SER A 167 13.38 11.09 -5.23
C SER A 167 12.93 11.65 -3.90
N THR A 168 13.82 12.36 -3.21
CA THR A 168 13.53 13.04 -1.94
C THR A 168 13.28 14.54 -2.12
N THR A 169 13.02 14.97 -3.35
CA THR A 169 12.67 16.35 -3.71
C THR A 169 11.43 16.29 -4.59
N LEU A 170 10.28 16.68 -4.04
CA LEU A 170 9.06 16.89 -4.82
C LEU A 170 9.12 18.33 -5.36
N ASN A 171 9.17 18.48 -6.69
CA ASN A 171 9.15 19.78 -7.36
C ASN A 171 7.74 20.37 -7.43
#